data_AF-A0A0E3YWN1-F1
#
_entry.id   AF-A0A0E3YWN1-F1
#
_cell.length_a   1.000
_cell.length_b   1.000
_cell.length_c   1.000
_cell.angle_alpha   90.00
_cell.angle_beta   90.00
_cell.angle_gamma   90.00
#
_symmetry.space_group_name_H-M   'P 1'
#
loop_
_entity.id
_entity.type
_entity.pdbx_description
1 polymer ?
#
loop_
_entity_poly.entity_id
_entity_poly.type
_entity_poly.pdbx_seq_one_letter_code
_entity_poly.pdbx_strand_id
1 'polypeptide(L)'
;MKLRPLILTLAVLIPAAGSIYWLQRPAPAAQAADSRIGQRLADPALLTNAVRVQLKASGNSLELSRNEAGRWTVAATQTSPALPADASRLTNLTSSLVSTKIERLVTSNPSRLSTLELDSTNLTFLDAAGKSLIALDLGKTADGGGRFVRYGTEAKAYLARFESSIDADAASWRDTALAADLKPENIASISFTFPDSPAAVVLSRHDAKSAWTSPATPAGNQIKSSIIDTQLNTLTGLRFTNVTPVVDPGVIAARIVTRDVKLTTFEGRSVKLSLGRALELRKKPQPVPPVPPEPPPAPRPVYVEITDSKPDAILAAAATTHAFEIAEWTHSGLPANSADLFEPVHVAPAPQATAVTPPLSAHAHAPKSP
;
A
#
# COMPACT_ATOMS: atom_id res chain seq x y z
N MET A 1 -68.95 -50.75 40.12
CA MET A 1 -67.79 -50.94 39.21
C MET A 1 -66.49 -50.86 40.01
N LYS A 2 -65.59 -51.84 39.90
CA LYS A 2 -64.34 -51.91 40.69
C LYS A 2 -63.31 -50.96 40.07
N LEU A 3 -63.24 -49.72 40.57
CA LEU A 3 -62.34 -48.65 40.09
C LEU A 3 -60.85 -48.90 40.38
N ARG A 4 -60.52 -49.64 41.45
CA ARG A 4 -59.14 -49.91 41.86
C ARG A 4 -58.28 -50.67 40.85
N PRO A 5 -58.73 -51.79 40.23
CA PRO A 5 -57.93 -52.49 39.23
C PRO A 5 -57.70 -51.63 37.98
N LEU A 6 -58.66 -50.79 37.60
CA LEU A 6 -58.58 -49.97 36.40
C LEU A 6 -57.52 -48.85 36.53
N ILE A 7 -57.44 -48.22 37.70
CA ILE A 7 -56.43 -47.20 38.03
C ILE A 7 -55.02 -47.80 38.02
N LEU A 8 -54.85 -49.03 38.52
CA LEU A 8 -53.56 -49.73 38.53
C LEU A 8 -53.07 -50.07 37.11
N THR A 9 -53.95 -50.54 36.22
CA THR A 9 -53.59 -50.74 34.81
C THR A 9 -53.24 -49.44 34.11
N LEU A 10 -53.97 -48.36 34.38
CA LEU A 10 -53.71 -47.06 33.75
C LEU A 10 -52.38 -46.44 34.22
N ALA A 11 -52.05 -46.61 35.51
CA ALA A 11 -50.79 -46.16 36.09
C ALA A 11 -49.56 -46.87 35.52
N VAL A 12 -49.71 -48.09 35.00
CA VAL A 12 -48.64 -48.82 34.31
C VAL A 12 -48.61 -48.51 32.81
N LEU A 13 -49.76 -48.31 32.16
CA LEU A 13 -49.82 -48.06 30.71
C LEU A 13 -49.26 -46.68 30.32
N ILE A 14 -49.49 -45.65 31.13
CA ILE A 14 -49.02 -44.28 30.85
C ILE A 14 -47.48 -44.20 30.77
N PRO A 15 -46.69 -44.69 31.74
CA PRO A 15 -45.24 -44.68 31.62
C PRO A 15 -44.74 -45.62 30.52
N ALA A 16 -45.40 -46.75 30.27
CA ALA A 16 -45.02 -47.65 29.18
C ALA A 16 -45.21 -47.01 27.80
N ALA A 17 -46.34 -46.34 27.56
CA ALA A 17 -46.61 -45.58 26.34
C ALA A 17 -45.67 -44.38 26.19
N GLY A 18 -45.35 -43.68 27.28
CA GLY A 18 -44.35 -42.60 27.29
C GLY A 18 -42.95 -43.09 26.92
N SER A 19 -42.57 -44.27 27.40
CA SER A 19 -41.27 -44.90 27.11
C SER A 19 -41.17 -45.32 25.64
N ILE A 20 -42.22 -45.94 25.09
CA ILE A 20 -42.29 -46.32 23.67
C ILE A 20 -42.26 -45.08 22.79
N TYR A 21 -43.01 -44.02 23.13
CA TYR A 21 -42.96 -42.76 22.39
C TYR A 21 -41.57 -42.13 22.41
N TRP A 22 -40.85 -42.19 23.54
CA TRP A 22 -39.49 -41.65 23.64
C TRP A 22 -38.47 -42.49 22.85
N LEU A 23 -38.60 -43.83 22.87
CA LEU A 23 -37.77 -44.76 22.10
C LEU A 23 -38.05 -44.74 20.60
N GLN A 24 -39.29 -44.41 20.20
CA GLN A 24 -39.71 -44.32 18.79
C GLN A 24 -39.72 -42.89 18.27
N ARG A 25 -39.28 -41.88 19.05
CA ARG A 25 -39.07 -40.55 18.48
C ARG A 25 -38.11 -40.72 17.30
N PRO A 26 -38.52 -40.38 16.07
CA PRO A 26 -37.58 -40.26 14.98
C PRO A 26 -36.53 -39.26 15.46
N ALA A 27 -35.28 -39.70 15.58
CA ALA A 27 -34.19 -38.75 15.76
C ALA A 27 -34.40 -37.69 14.66
N PRO A 28 -34.43 -36.38 15.00
CA PRO A 28 -34.51 -35.36 13.96
C PRO A 28 -33.44 -35.72 12.95
N ALA A 29 -33.83 -36.00 11.70
CA ALA A 29 -32.92 -36.47 10.68
C ALA A 29 -31.70 -35.57 10.79
N ALA A 30 -30.58 -36.11 11.26
CA ALA A 30 -29.37 -35.32 11.39
C ALA A 30 -29.15 -34.82 9.98
N GLN A 31 -29.40 -33.53 9.72
CA GLN A 31 -29.01 -32.94 8.46
C GLN A 31 -27.55 -33.29 8.36
N ALA A 32 -27.21 -34.19 7.45
CA ALA A 32 -25.85 -34.66 7.28
C ALA A 32 -25.00 -33.40 7.26
N ALA A 33 -24.16 -33.24 8.29
CA ALA A 33 -23.41 -32.01 8.48
C ALA A 33 -22.68 -31.75 7.17
N ASP A 34 -22.95 -30.61 6.54
CA ASP A 34 -22.40 -30.31 5.23
C ASP A 34 -20.88 -30.51 5.31
N SER A 35 -20.31 -31.29 4.39
CA SER A 35 -18.90 -31.71 4.41
C SER A 35 -17.91 -30.54 4.46
N ARG A 36 -18.35 -29.33 4.12
CA ARG A 36 -17.55 -28.11 4.18
C ARG A 36 -17.40 -27.54 5.59
N ILE A 37 -18.22 -27.95 6.56
CA ILE A 37 -18.11 -27.47 7.93
C ILE A 37 -16.73 -27.86 8.50
N GLY A 38 -16.03 -26.88 9.07
CA GLY A 38 -14.66 -27.03 9.57
C GLY A 38 -13.57 -26.93 8.49
N GLN A 39 -13.94 -26.95 7.20
CA GLN A 39 -13.01 -26.74 6.09
C GLN A 39 -12.66 -25.26 5.91
N ARG A 40 -11.57 -25.01 5.20
CA ARG A 40 -11.16 -23.65 4.80
C ARG A 40 -12.15 -23.05 3.81
N LEU A 41 -12.33 -21.74 3.86
CA LEU A 41 -13.21 -21.02 2.95
C LEU A 41 -12.69 -21.06 1.50
N ALA A 42 -11.37 -21.06 1.31
CA ALA A 42 -10.75 -21.29 0.01
C ALA A 42 -9.63 -22.34 0.10
N ASP A 43 -9.53 -23.16 -0.95
CA ASP A 43 -8.41 -24.07 -1.13
C ASP A 43 -7.19 -23.27 -1.66
N PRO A 44 -6.02 -23.32 -0.99
CA PRO A 44 -4.83 -22.62 -1.44
C PRO A 44 -4.36 -23.04 -2.84
N ALA A 45 -4.59 -24.30 -3.25
CA ALA A 45 -4.22 -24.78 -4.58
C ALA A 45 -5.03 -24.09 -5.68
N LEU A 46 -6.32 -23.81 -5.43
CA LEU A 46 -7.17 -23.06 -6.35
C LEU A 46 -6.70 -21.61 -6.48
N LEU A 47 -6.39 -20.95 -5.37
CA LEU A 47 -5.94 -19.55 -5.41
C LEU A 47 -4.58 -19.37 -6.09
N THR A 48 -3.69 -20.35 -5.97
CA THR A 48 -2.36 -20.34 -6.61
C THR A 48 -2.45 -20.39 -8.14
N ASN A 49 -3.46 -21.10 -8.66
CA ASN A 49 -3.72 -21.23 -10.10
C ASN A 49 -4.50 -20.06 -10.69
N ALA A 50 -4.93 -19.11 -9.86
CA ALA A 50 -5.66 -17.94 -10.34
C ALA A 50 -4.74 -16.97 -11.07
N VAL A 51 -5.20 -16.50 -12.23
CA VAL A 51 -4.54 -15.44 -12.99
C VAL A 51 -5.44 -14.22 -13.17
N ARG A 52 -6.71 -14.31 -12.78
CA ARG A 52 -7.61 -13.16 -12.67
C ARG A 52 -8.38 -13.20 -11.36
N VAL A 53 -8.62 -12.01 -10.81
CA VAL A 53 -9.51 -11.81 -9.66
C VAL A 53 -10.49 -10.72 -10.02
N GLN A 54 -11.78 -11.02 -9.92
CA GLN A 54 -12.86 -10.07 -10.10
C GLN A 54 -13.48 -9.79 -8.73
N LEU A 55 -13.58 -8.51 -8.38
CA LEU A 55 -14.16 -8.03 -7.15
C LEU A 55 -15.32 -7.09 -7.48
N LYS A 56 -16.43 -7.26 -6.78
CA LYS A 56 -17.51 -6.27 -6.74
C LYS A 56 -17.82 -5.97 -5.29
N ALA A 57 -17.88 -4.70 -4.94
CA ALA A 57 -18.22 -4.26 -3.59
C ALA A 57 -18.73 -2.82 -3.65
N SER A 58 -19.78 -2.51 -2.89
CA SER A 58 -20.30 -1.14 -2.75
C SER A 58 -20.63 -0.47 -4.10
N GLY A 59 -21.12 -1.23 -5.08
CA GLY A 59 -21.45 -0.75 -6.42
C GLY A 59 -20.25 -0.60 -7.38
N ASN A 60 -19.02 -0.74 -6.88
CA ASN A 60 -17.81 -0.72 -7.70
C ASN A 60 -17.45 -2.13 -8.19
N SER A 61 -16.72 -2.19 -9.31
CA SER A 61 -16.16 -3.42 -9.86
C SER A 61 -14.69 -3.21 -10.17
N LEU A 62 -13.88 -4.21 -9.84
CA LEU A 62 -12.43 -4.23 -10.04
C LEU A 62 -12.03 -5.57 -10.65
N GLU A 63 -11.11 -5.52 -11.61
CA GLU A 63 -10.44 -6.70 -12.14
C GLU A 63 -8.93 -6.56 -11.91
N LEU A 64 -8.35 -7.62 -11.34
CA LEU A 64 -6.91 -7.83 -11.24
C LEU A 64 -6.53 -8.95 -12.21
N SER A 65 -5.42 -8.78 -12.92
CA SER A 65 -4.89 -9.80 -13.83
C SER A 65 -3.41 -10.03 -13.55
N ARG A 66 -2.98 -11.28 -13.70
CA ARG A 66 -1.58 -11.69 -13.56
C ARG A 66 -0.98 -11.85 -14.94
N ASN A 67 0.12 -11.14 -15.20
CA ASN A 67 0.84 -11.26 -16.47
C ASN A 67 1.73 -12.52 -16.48
N GLU A 68 2.35 -12.81 -17.63
CA GLU A 68 3.26 -13.96 -17.82
C GLU A 68 4.49 -13.90 -16.91
N ALA A 69 4.95 -12.70 -16.55
CA ALA A 69 6.02 -12.49 -15.58
C ALA A 69 5.56 -12.71 -14.11
N GLY A 70 4.30 -13.11 -13.91
CA GLY A 70 3.73 -13.40 -12.60
C GLY A 70 3.35 -12.18 -11.77
N ARG A 71 3.42 -10.96 -12.33
CA ARG A 71 3.04 -9.69 -11.67
C ARG A 71 1.55 -9.44 -11.84
N TRP A 72 0.92 -8.97 -10.76
CA TRP A 72 -0.48 -8.57 -10.77
C TRP A 72 -0.64 -7.11 -11.20
N THR A 73 -1.67 -6.84 -11.98
CA THR A 73 -2.05 -5.53 -12.47
C THR A 73 -3.51 -5.23 -12.18
N VAL A 74 -3.79 -4.00 -11.80
CA VAL A 74 -5.13 -3.42 -11.81
C VAL A 74 -5.48 -3.09 -13.25
N ALA A 75 -6.62 -3.61 -13.73
CA ALA A 75 -7.08 -3.35 -15.10
C ALA A 75 -7.29 -1.84 -15.36
N ALA A 76 -7.05 -1.44 -16.60
CA ALA A 76 -7.34 -0.07 -17.04
C ALA A 76 -8.84 0.23 -16.92
N THR A 77 -9.17 1.48 -16.58
CA THR A 77 -10.53 2.00 -16.61
C THR A 77 -10.65 3.04 -17.71
N GLN A 78 -11.83 3.64 -17.88
CA GLN A 78 -12.01 4.75 -18.82
C GLN A 78 -11.14 5.98 -18.45
N THR A 79 -10.76 6.13 -17.18
CA THR A 79 -10.10 7.32 -16.63
C THR A 79 -8.71 7.04 -16.04
N SER A 80 -8.23 5.80 -16.09
CA SER A 80 -6.90 5.44 -15.57
C SER A 80 -6.27 4.31 -16.39
N PRO A 81 -4.95 4.33 -16.59
CA PRO A 81 -4.23 3.25 -17.25
C PRO A 81 -4.19 2.00 -16.36
N ALA A 82 -3.80 0.87 -16.95
CA ALA A 82 -3.42 -0.30 -16.17
C ALA A 82 -2.17 0.01 -15.35
N LEU A 83 -2.16 -0.42 -14.09
CA LEU A 83 -1.08 -0.15 -13.14
C LEU A 83 -0.72 -1.42 -12.36
N PRO A 84 0.51 -1.54 -11.84
CA PRO A 84 0.86 -2.64 -10.95
C PRO A 84 -0.08 -2.69 -9.75
N ALA A 85 -0.48 -3.89 -9.34
CA ALA A 85 -1.30 -4.10 -8.16
C ALA A 85 -0.44 -4.26 -6.90
N ASP A 86 -0.97 -3.86 -5.75
CA ASP A 86 -0.34 -4.10 -4.45
C ASP A 86 -0.36 -5.60 -4.12
N ALA A 87 0.81 -6.22 -4.28
CA ALA A 87 0.99 -7.65 -4.02
C ALA A 87 0.76 -8.02 -2.55
N SER A 88 1.06 -7.12 -1.60
CA SER A 88 0.85 -7.36 -0.17
C SER A 88 -0.64 -7.41 0.15
N ARG A 89 -1.43 -6.51 -0.44
CA ARG A 89 -2.89 -6.50 -0.28
C ARG A 89 -3.53 -7.78 -0.80
N LEU A 90 -3.13 -8.24 -2.00
CA LEU A 90 -3.63 -9.50 -2.56
C LEU A 90 -3.18 -10.71 -1.74
N THR A 91 -1.94 -10.72 -1.25
CA THR A 91 -1.43 -11.78 -0.36
C THR A 91 -2.23 -11.83 0.95
N ASN A 92 -2.56 -10.69 1.53
CA ASN A 92 -3.38 -10.61 2.74
C ASN A 92 -4.80 -11.13 2.47
N LEU A 93 -5.43 -10.74 1.36
CA LEU A 93 -6.77 -11.24 1.00
C LEU A 93 -6.77 -12.77 0.84
N THR A 94 -5.85 -13.31 0.03
CA THR A 94 -5.77 -14.76 -0.20
C THR A 94 -5.48 -15.53 1.10
N SER A 95 -4.60 -15.01 1.96
CA SER A 95 -4.28 -15.57 3.27
C SER A 95 -5.50 -15.56 4.21
N SER A 96 -6.29 -14.49 4.23
CA SER A 96 -7.53 -14.43 5.00
C SER A 96 -8.54 -15.49 4.53
N LEU A 97 -8.69 -15.68 3.22
CA LEU A 97 -9.60 -16.70 2.67
C LEU A 97 -9.17 -18.13 3.01
N VAL A 98 -7.87 -18.42 2.93
CA VAL A 98 -7.30 -19.74 3.23
C VAL A 98 -7.32 -20.06 4.73
N SER A 99 -7.09 -19.06 5.58
CA SER A 99 -7.09 -19.28 7.04
C SER A 99 -8.50 -19.33 7.63
N THR A 100 -9.49 -18.71 6.99
CA THR A 100 -10.88 -18.71 7.45
C THR A 100 -11.50 -20.08 7.33
N LYS A 101 -12.19 -20.55 8.38
CA LYS A 101 -12.98 -21.78 8.37
C LYS A 101 -14.47 -21.50 8.26
N ILE A 102 -15.17 -22.44 7.64
CA ILE A 102 -16.64 -22.50 7.65
C ILE A 102 -17.09 -23.05 8.99
N GLU A 103 -17.88 -22.27 9.74
CA GLU A 103 -18.34 -22.65 11.07
C GLU A 103 -19.58 -23.53 11.01
N ARG A 104 -20.55 -23.17 10.16
CA ARG A 104 -21.81 -23.92 10.01
C ARG A 104 -22.54 -23.58 8.72
N LEU A 105 -23.42 -24.48 8.32
CA LEU A 105 -24.49 -24.19 7.37
C LEU A 105 -25.53 -23.30 8.05
N VAL A 106 -25.90 -22.18 7.42
CA VAL A 106 -26.87 -21.22 7.94
C VAL A 106 -28.26 -21.53 7.42
N THR A 107 -28.38 -21.71 6.10
CA THR A 107 -29.65 -22.05 5.46
C THR A 107 -29.44 -22.61 4.07
N SER A 108 -30.39 -23.43 3.62
CA SER A 108 -30.57 -23.81 2.22
C SER A 108 -31.93 -23.37 1.66
N ASN A 109 -32.67 -22.56 2.42
CA ASN A 109 -34.00 -22.09 2.04
C ASN A 109 -33.87 -20.77 1.25
N PRO A 110 -34.36 -20.68 0.00
CA PRO A 110 -34.28 -19.47 -0.82
C PRO A 110 -34.83 -18.20 -0.16
N SER A 111 -35.96 -18.30 0.56
CA SER A 111 -36.56 -17.14 1.24
C SER A 111 -35.72 -16.63 2.42
N ARG A 112 -34.89 -17.50 3.03
CA ARG A 112 -33.95 -17.10 4.08
C ARG A 112 -32.61 -16.63 3.51
N LEU A 113 -32.24 -17.04 2.29
CA LEU A 113 -31.02 -16.56 1.64
C LEU A 113 -31.10 -15.07 1.32
N SER A 114 -32.27 -14.57 0.89
CA SER A 114 -32.45 -13.16 0.55
C SER A 114 -32.25 -12.21 1.75
N THR A 115 -32.45 -12.69 2.98
CA THR A 115 -32.24 -11.89 4.20
C THR A 115 -30.77 -11.74 4.59
N LEU A 116 -29.86 -12.45 3.91
CA LEU A 116 -28.42 -12.47 4.21
C LEU A 116 -27.60 -11.45 3.41
N GLU A 117 -28.23 -10.73 2.46
CA GLU A 117 -27.62 -9.62 1.69
C GLU A 117 -26.36 -10.04 0.89
N LEU A 118 -26.42 -11.24 0.29
CA LEU A 118 -25.34 -11.89 -0.47
C LEU A 118 -25.05 -11.24 -1.84
N ASP A 119 -25.67 -10.12 -2.17
CA ASP A 119 -25.57 -9.42 -3.46
C ASP A 119 -24.62 -8.22 -3.44
N SER A 120 -24.22 -7.76 -2.25
CA SER A 120 -23.42 -6.53 -2.07
C SER A 120 -21.94 -6.71 -2.40
N THR A 121 -21.38 -7.89 -2.17
CA THR A 121 -19.95 -8.18 -2.33
C THR A 121 -19.74 -9.52 -3.03
N ASN A 122 -19.06 -9.51 -4.17
CA ASN A 122 -18.68 -10.71 -4.91
C ASN A 122 -17.15 -10.75 -5.10
N LEU A 123 -16.59 -11.94 -4.94
CA LEU A 123 -15.17 -12.22 -5.18
C LEU A 123 -15.05 -13.49 -6.02
N THR A 124 -14.46 -13.38 -7.20
CA THR A 124 -14.28 -14.52 -8.11
C THR A 124 -12.83 -14.62 -8.53
N PHE A 125 -12.21 -15.79 -8.33
CA PHE A 125 -10.89 -16.12 -8.86
C PHE A 125 -11.05 -16.99 -10.10
N LEU A 126 -10.33 -16.66 -11.16
CA LEU A 126 -10.39 -17.35 -12.46
C LEU A 126 -9.02 -17.82 -12.91
N ASP A 127 -9.00 -18.94 -13.62
CA ASP A 127 -7.82 -19.43 -14.33
C ASP A 127 -7.58 -18.69 -15.66
N ALA A 128 -6.53 -19.11 -16.38
CA ALA A 128 -6.16 -18.53 -17.66
C ALA A 128 -7.22 -18.72 -18.76
N ALA A 129 -8.03 -19.78 -18.67
CA ALA A 129 -9.14 -20.01 -19.58
C ALA A 129 -10.40 -19.18 -19.22
N GLY A 130 -10.36 -18.44 -18.10
CA GLY A 130 -11.52 -17.72 -17.58
C GLY A 130 -12.54 -18.63 -16.89
N LYS A 131 -12.16 -19.85 -16.55
CA LYS A 131 -12.98 -20.72 -15.72
C LYS A 131 -12.90 -20.25 -14.28
N SER A 132 -14.06 -20.15 -13.63
CA SER A 132 -14.14 -19.87 -12.20
C SER A 132 -13.50 -21.00 -11.39
N LEU A 133 -12.47 -20.68 -10.62
CA LEU A 133 -11.81 -21.57 -9.67
C LEU A 133 -12.55 -21.55 -8.33
N ILE A 134 -12.96 -20.35 -7.90
CA ILE A 134 -13.79 -20.13 -6.74
C ILE A 134 -14.57 -18.81 -6.94
N ALA A 135 -15.85 -18.83 -6.61
CA ALA A 135 -16.70 -17.65 -6.58
C ALA A 135 -17.37 -17.57 -5.20
N LEU A 136 -17.27 -16.42 -4.54
CA LEU A 136 -17.80 -16.16 -3.21
C LEU A 136 -18.68 -14.92 -3.24
N ASP A 137 -19.89 -15.08 -2.75
CA ASP A 137 -20.81 -14.00 -2.44
C ASP A 137 -20.77 -13.77 -0.93
N LEU A 138 -20.38 -12.57 -0.50
CA LEU A 138 -20.25 -12.22 0.90
C LEU A 138 -21.42 -11.33 1.33
N GLY A 139 -22.19 -11.84 2.28
CA GLY A 139 -23.34 -11.17 2.85
C GLY A 139 -22.98 -10.22 3.99
N LYS A 140 -23.97 -9.81 4.76
CA LYS A 140 -23.75 -9.03 5.99
C LYS A 140 -22.99 -9.81 7.07
N THR A 141 -22.46 -9.08 8.04
CA THR A 141 -21.90 -9.63 9.28
C THR A 141 -23.03 -10.22 10.13
N ALA A 142 -22.80 -11.36 10.77
CA ALA A 142 -23.76 -11.95 11.70
C ALA A 142 -23.65 -11.30 13.09
N ASP A 143 -24.75 -11.26 13.84
CA ASP A 143 -24.81 -10.63 15.18
C ASP A 143 -23.78 -11.23 16.17
N GLY A 144 -23.40 -12.50 15.98
CA GLY A 144 -22.40 -13.21 16.79
C GLY A 144 -20.96 -13.13 16.25
N GLY A 145 -20.70 -12.29 15.25
CA GLY A 145 -19.43 -12.22 14.53
C GLY A 145 -19.35 -13.14 13.31
N GLY A 146 -18.34 -12.93 12.47
CA GLY A 146 -18.21 -13.57 11.17
C GLY A 146 -19.19 -13.04 10.12
N ARG A 147 -19.10 -13.61 8.92
CA ARG A 147 -19.79 -13.14 7.73
C ARG A 147 -20.55 -14.28 7.04
N PHE A 148 -21.72 -13.97 6.51
CA PHE A 148 -22.45 -14.92 5.68
C PHE A 148 -21.77 -15.09 4.33
N VAL A 149 -21.63 -16.32 3.86
CA VAL A 149 -20.97 -16.62 2.59
C VAL A 149 -21.76 -17.64 1.79
N ARG A 150 -21.86 -17.42 0.47
CA ARG A 150 -22.37 -18.37 -0.51
C ARG A 150 -21.30 -18.65 -1.55
N TYR A 151 -21.16 -19.92 -1.95
CA TYR A 151 -20.32 -20.30 -3.07
C TYR A 151 -21.10 -20.15 -4.37
N GLY A 152 -20.62 -19.29 -5.28
CA GLY A 152 -21.26 -18.99 -6.55
C GLY A 152 -22.76 -18.79 -6.42
N THR A 153 -23.54 -19.56 -7.19
CA THR A 153 -25.01 -19.50 -7.19
C THR A 153 -25.65 -20.63 -6.39
N GLU A 154 -24.93 -21.26 -5.46
CA GLU A 154 -25.48 -22.38 -4.69
C GLU A 154 -26.68 -21.96 -3.83
N ALA A 155 -27.66 -22.85 -3.70
CA ALA A 155 -28.80 -22.65 -2.81
C ALA A 155 -28.45 -22.86 -1.32
N LYS A 156 -27.20 -22.63 -0.91
CA LYS A 156 -26.71 -22.79 0.46
C LYS A 156 -25.88 -21.57 0.86
N ALA A 157 -26.09 -21.11 2.09
CA ALA A 157 -25.25 -20.11 2.72
C ALA A 157 -24.67 -20.65 4.03
N TYR A 158 -23.46 -20.22 4.31
CA TYR A 158 -22.64 -20.63 5.44
C TYR A 158 -22.28 -19.42 6.29
N LEU A 159 -21.90 -19.67 7.54
CA LEU A 159 -21.24 -18.69 8.38
C LEU A 159 -19.75 -19.00 8.39
N ALA A 160 -18.92 -18.00 8.12
CA ALA A 160 -17.47 -18.10 8.17
C ALA A 160 -16.89 -16.93 8.97
N ARG A 161 -15.84 -17.15 9.74
CA ARG A 161 -15.18 -16.08 10.52
C ARG A 161 -14.23 -15.23 9.66
N PHE A 162 -14.79 -14.66 8.60
CA PHE A 162 -14.10 -13.79 7.67
C PHE A 162 -14.33 -12.33 8.09
N GLU A 163 -13.30 -11.71 8.66
CA GLU A 163 -13.36 -10.34 9.19
C GLU A 163 -12.74 -9.30 8.24
N SER A 164 -12.11 -9.73 7.14
CA SER A 164 -11.50 -8.81 6.20
C SER A 164 -12.56 -8.05 5.41
N SER A 165 -12.39 -6.72 5.31
CA SER A 165 -13.16 -5.92 4.37
C SER A 165 -12.69 -6.19 2.94
N ILE A 166 -13.64 -6.14 2.02
CA ILE A 166 -13.36 -6.19 0.58
C ILE A 166 -13.93 -4.92 -0.01
N ASP A 167 -13.11 -4.22 -0.76
CA ASP A 167 -13.48 -3.09 -1.58
C ASP A 167 -13.06 -3.36 -3.02
N ALA A 168 -13.82 -2.77 -3.94
CA ALA A 168 -13.57 -2.84 -5.37
C ALA A 168 -13.12 -1.47 -5.92
N ASP A 169 -12.50 -0.64 -5.07
CA ASP A 169 -11.93 0.63 -5.50
C ASP A 169 -10.54 0.38 -6.14
N ALA A 170 -10.43 0.61 -7.44
CA ALA A 170 -9.19 0.43 -8.17
C ALA A 170 -8.02 1.23 -7.58
N ALA A 171 -8.25 2.40 -6.97
CA ALA A 171 -7.18 3.22 -6.39
C ALA A 171 -6.52 2.53 -5.19
N SER A 172 -7.30 1.81 -4.39
CA SER A 172 -6.83 1.15 -3.17
C SER A 172 -5.94 -0.07 -3.48
N TRP A 173 -6.09 -0.67 -4.66
CA TRP A 173 -5.39 -1.89 -5.07
C TRP A 173 -4.12 -1.65 -5.89
N ARG A 174 -3.78 -0.40 -6.20
CA ARG A 174 -2.58 -0.04 -6.98
C ARG A 174 -1.34 -0.03 -6.09
N ASP A 175 -0.24 -0.57 -6.60
CA ASP A 175 1.07 -0.22 -6.06
C ASP A 175 1.42 1.20 -6.54
N THR A 176 1.58 2.10 -5.58
CA THR A 176 1.85 3.51 -5.86
C THR A 176 3.34 3.87 -5.93
N ALA A 177 4.24 2.92 -5.69
CA ALA A 177 5.68 3.17 -5.72
C ALA A 177 6.18 3.38 -7.17
N LEU A 178 6.87 4.51 -7.42
CA LEU A 178 7.45 4.83 -8.73
C LEU A 178 8.85 4.25 -8.93
N ALA A 179 9.55 3.93 -7.84
CA ALA A 179 10.93 3.43 -7.86
C ALA A 179 11.12 2.26 -6.87
N ALA A 180 10.14 1.36 -6.75
CA ALA A 180 10.07 0.32 -5.70
C ALA A 180 11.33 -0.55 -5.55
N ASP A 181 12.02 -0.84 -6.66
CA ASP A 181 13.23 -1.68 -6.67
C ASP A 181 14.52 -0.89 -6.41
N LEU A 182 14.43 0.43 -6.28
CA LEU A 182 15.57 1.31 -6.07
C LEU A 182 15.77 1.55 -4.57
N LYS A 183 16.98 1.26 -4.07
CA LYS A 183 17.31 1.46 -2.66
C LYS A 183 18.38 2.55 -2.49
N PRO A 184 18.32 3.41 -1.46
CA PRO A 184 19.29 4.47 -1.22
C PRO A 184 20.74 3.96 -1.21
N GLU A 185 21.00 2.80 -0.61
CA GLU A 185 22.34 2.19 -0.51
C GLU A 185 22.89 1.74 -1.86
N ASN A 186 22.05 1.54 -2.88
CA ASN A 186 22.47 1.10 -4.21
C ASN A 186 22.81 2.27 -5.14
N ILE A 187 22.59 3.52 -4.69
CA ILE A 187 22.83 4.71 -5.50
C ILE A 187 24.31 5.09 -5.47
N ALA A 188 24.92 5.15 -6.64
CA ALA A 188 26.30 5.60 -6.86
C ALA A 188 26.38 7.11 -7.10
N SER A 189 25.36 7.67 -7.76
CA SER A 189 25.32 9.10 -8.08
C SER A 189 23.91 9.66 -8.06
N ILE A 190 23.79 10.90 -7.59
CA ILE A 190 22.61 11.75 -7.70
C ILE A 190 23.01 13.06 -8.38
N SER A 191 22.19 13.53 -9.33
CA SER A 191 22.40 14.83 -9.95
C SER A 191 21.14 15.68 -9.93
N PHE A 192 21.30 16.97 -9.63
CA PHE A 192 20.22 17.95 -9.58
C PHE A 192 20.42 19.02 -10.66
N THR A 193 19.35 19.38 -11.38
CA THR A 193 19.31 20.61 -12.18
C THR A 193 18.58 21.71 -11.41
N PHE A 194 19.06 22.94 -11.54
CA PHE A 194 18.45 24.08 -10.85
C PHE A 194 18.06 25.17 -11.86
N PRO A 195 17.02 25.98 -11.59
CA PRO A 195 16.63 27.07 -12.47
C PRO A 195 17.70 28.16 -12.65
N ASP A 196 18.58 28.33 -11.66
CA ASP A 196 19.66 29.32 -11.62
C ASP A 196 20.95 28.88 -12.32
N SER A 197 21.06 27.58 -12.69
CA SER A 197 22.24 27.03 -13.36
C SER A 197 21.86 25.95 -14.39
N PRO A 198 22.28 26.10 -15.66
CA PRO A 198 22.05 25.07 -16.67
C PRO A 198 22.91 23.81 -16.45
N ALA A 199 23.99 23.91 -15.66
CA ALA A 199 24.85 22.78 -15.34
C ALA A 199 24.30 22.00 -14.14
N ALA A 200 24.13 20.69 -14.30
CA ALA A 200 23.71 19.81 -13.21
C ALA A 200 24.80 19.68 -12.14
N VAL A 201 24.42 19.77 -10.86
CA VAL A 201 25.31 19.43 -9.76
C VAL A 201 25.28 17.93 -9.57
N VAL A 202 26.40 17.26 -9.85
CA VAL A 202 26.54 15.81 -9.73
C VAL A 202 27.27 15.48 -8.44
N LEU A 203 26.68 14.64 -7.60
CA LEU A 203 27.32 14.04 -6.45
C LEU A 203 27.48 12.55 -6.68
N SER A 204 28.64 12.01 -6.30
CA SER A 204 28.97 10.60 -6.48
C SER A 204 29.72 10.03 -5.28
N ARG A 205 29.59 8.73 -5.07
CA ARG A 205 30.36 7.96 -4.08
C ARG A 205 30.81 6.65 -4.70
N HIS A 206 31.94 6.11 -4.22
CA HIS A 206 32.53 4.89 -4.76
C HIS A 206 31.74 3.62 -4.37
N ASP A 207 31.21 3.59 -3.16
CA ASP A 207 30.36 2.52 -2.62
C ASP A 207 29.38 3.09 -1.59
N ALA A 208 28.50 2.24 -1.04
CA ALA A 208 27.44 2.65 -0.11
C ALA A 208 27.94 3.31 1.19
N LYS A 209 29.20 3.07 1.59
CA LYS A 209 29.79 3.59 2.85
C LYS A 209 30.72 4.78 2.62
N SER A 210 31.11 5.00 1.36
CA SER A 210 31.97 6.11 0.97
C SER A 210 31.26 7.45 1.15
N ALA A 211 32.03 8.46 1.54
CA ALA A 211 31.55 9.84 1.55
C ALA A 211 31.18 10.29 0.13
N TRP A 212 30.19 11.17 0.04
CA TRP A 212 29.84 11.84 -1.21
C TRP A 212 30.95 12.80 -1.64
N THR A 213 31.17 12.89 -2.95
CA THR A 213 32.12 13.79 -3.59
C THR A 213 31.43 14.51 -4.76
N SER A 214 31.87 15.72 -5.08
CA SER A 214 31.35 16.47 -6.23
C SER A 214 32.44 17.40 -6.78
N PRO A 215 32.58 17.51 -8.11
CA PRO A 215 33.45 18.53 -8.71
C PRO A 215 32.91 19.95 -8.52
N ALA A 216 31.63 20.11 -8.14
CA ALA A 216 30.99 21.39 -7.91
C ALA A 216 31.12 21.89 -6.45
N THR A 217 31.83 21.17 -5.58
CA THR A 217 32.02 21.58 -4.18
C THR A 217 32.82 22.88 -4.10
N PRO A 218 32.25 23.98 -3.55
CA PRO A 218 32.97 25.24 -3.40
C PRO A 218 34.16 25.13 -2.44
N ALA A 219 35.20 25.92 -2.66
CA ALA A 219 36.36 25.97 -1.76
C ALA A 219 35.93 26.36 -0.33
N GLY A 220 36.43 25.64 0.68
CA GLY A 220 36.08 25.85 2.08
C GLY A 220 34.75 25.19 2.52
N ASN A 221 34.03 24.54 1.61
CA ASN A 221 32.81 23.80 1.91
C ASN A 221 33.01 22.28 1.77
N GLN A 222 32.11 21.53 2.40
CA GLN A 222 31.92 20.09 2.24
C GLN A 222 30.49 19.80 1.79
N ILE A 223 30.24 18.59 1.30
CA ILE A 223 28.89 18.13 0.96
C ILE A 223 28.09 17.90 2.24
N LYS A 224 26.89 18.47 2.27
CA LYS A 224 25.94 18.27 3.36
C LYS A 224 25.23 16.93 3.21
N SER A 225 25.89 15.87 3.67
CA SER A 225 25.46 14.47 3.45
C SER A 225 24.04 14.18 3.96
N SER A 226 23.61 14.83 5.04
CA SER A 226 22.25 14.67 5.59
C SER A 226 21.14 15.09 4.61
N ILE A 227 21.38 16.10 3.78
CA ILE A 227 20.44 16.49 2.72
C ILE A 227 20.42 15.42 1.64
N ILE A 228 21.57 14.90 1.24
CA ILE A 228 21.65 13.84 0.23
C ILE A 228 20.89 12.59 0.68
N ASP A 229 21.11 12.15 1.92
CA ASP A 229 20.41 10.99 2.48
C ASP A 229 18.90 11.22 2.56
N THR A 230 18.46 12.43 2.94
CA THR A 230 17.06 12.82 2.93
C THR A 230 16.47 12.73 1.52
N GLN A 231 17.15 13.30 0.52
CA GLN A 231 16.69 13.26 -0.87
C GLN A 231 16.65 11.84 -1.42
N LEU A 232 17.64 11.01 -1.12
CA LEU A 232 17.61 9.60 -1.53
C LEU A 232 16.40 8.88 -0.95
N ASN A 233 16.17 8.99 0.36
CA ASN A 233 15.02 8.35 1.01
C ASN A 233 13.68 8.82 0.41
N THR A 234 13.54 10.13 0.15
CA THR A 234 12.34 10.69 -0.47
C THR A 234 12.14 10.21 -1.91
N LEU A 235 13.18 10.22 -2.74
CA LEU A 235 13.08 9.94 -4.17
C LEU A 235 13.00 8.43 -4.46
N THR A 236 13.70 7.58 -3.71
CA THR A 236 13.57 6.12 -3.86
C THR A 236 12.27 5.60 -3.23
N GLY A 237 11.76 6.29 -2.19
CA GLY A 237 10.46 6.03 -1.58
C GLY A 237 9.28 6.71 -2.27
N LEU A 238 9.48 7.28 -3.47
CA LEU A 238 8.48 8.12 -4.12
C LEU A 238 7.22 7.34 -4.47
N ARG A 239 6.07 7.87 -4.04
CA ARG A 239 4.75 7.32 -4.30
C ARG A 239 3.85 8.34 -4.99
N PHE A 240 3.10 7.90 -6.00
CA PHE A 240 2.06 8.72 -6.60
C PHE A 240 0.77 8.65 -5.78
N THR A 241 0.00 9.73 -5.83
CA THR A 241 -1.34 9.82 -5.21
C THR A 241 -2.45 9.67 -6.23
N ASN A 242 -2.18 10.05 -7.48
CA ASN A 242 -3.14 9.98 -8.58
C ASN A 242 -2.41 9.92 -9.94
N VAL A 243 -3.17 9.66 -11.01
CA VAL A 243 -2.69 9.66 -12.40
C VAL A 243 -3.59 10.55 -13.24
N THR A 244 -2.97 11.36 -14.10
CA THR A 244 -3.69 12.37 -14.89
C THR A 244 -3.22 12.30 -16.35
N PRO A 245 -4.12 12.32 -17.35
CA PRO A 245 -3.73 12.22 -18.75
C PRO A 245 -2.69 13.28 -19.14
N VAL A 246 -1.70 12.91 -19.95
CA VAL A 246 -0.61 13.83 -20.36
C VAL A 246 -1.08 15.02 -21.21
N VAL A 247 -2.29 14.93 -21.76
CA VAL A 247 -2.96 16.00 -22.51
C VAL A 247 -3.69 17.00 -21.62
N ASP A 248 -3.76 16.74 -20.31
CA ASP A 248 -4.37 17.67 -19.36
C ASP A 248 -3.58 18.99 -19.32
N PRO A 249 -4.25 20.17 -19.36
CA PRO A 249 -3.58 21.46 -19.34
C PRO A 249 -2.68 21.69 -18.12
N GLY A 250 -3.04 21.14 -16.95
CA GLY A 250 -2.24 21.21 -15.74
C GLY A 250 -0.93 20.44 -15.88
N VAL A 251 -0.98 19.24 -16.47
CA VAL A 251 0.22 18.45 -16.79
C VAL A 251 1.10 19.16 -17.81
N ILE A 252 0.51 19.69 -18.89
CA ILE A 252 1.24 20.44 -19.92
C ILE A 252 1.95 21.67 -19.31
N ALA A 253 1.25 22.42 -18.45
CA ALA A 253 1.83 23.58 -17.77
C ALA A 253 2.97 23.19 -16.82
N ALA A 254 2.85 22.06 -16.11
CA ALA A 254 3.88 21.57 -15.20
C ALA A 254 5.18 21.16 -15.93
N ARG A 255 5.09 20.74 -17.19
CA ARG A 255 6.26 20.37 -18.02
C ARG A 255 7.14 21.55 -18.45
N ILE A 256 6.65 22.78 -18.32
CA ILE A 256 7.39 23.98 -18.75
C ILE A 256 8.50 24.32 -17.75
N VAL A 257 8.25 24.12 -16.46
CA VAL A 257 9.19 24.42 -15.38
C VAL A 257 9.34 23.18 -14.51
N THR A 258 10.34 22.37 -14.84
CA THR A 258 10.65 21.14 -14.11
C THR A 258 11.94 21.28 -13.30
N ARG A 259 12.03 20.45 -12.28
CA ARG A 259 13.24 20.19 -11.51
C ARG A 259 13.63 18.75 -11.79
N ASP A 260 14.74 18.58 -12.51
CA ASP A 260 15.22 17.25 -12.85
C ASP A 260 16.16 16.73 -11.76
N VAL A 261 15.90 15.50 -11.35
CA VAL A 261 16.81 14.70 -10.52
C VAL A 261 17.11 13.41 -11.26
N LYS A 262 18.39 13.05 -11.35
CA LYS A 262 18.81 11.75 -11.89
C LYS A 262 19.52 10.95 -10.82
N LEU A 263 19.09 9.70 -10.64
CA LEU A 263 19.71 8.70 -9.78
C LEU A 263 20.40 7.68 -10.66
N THR A 264 21.62 7.28 -10.30
CA THR A 264 22.37 6.22 -11.00
C THR A 264 22.86 5.20 -9.98
N THR A 265 22.60 3.91 -10.21
CA THR A 265 23.06 2.82 -9.33
C THR A 265 24.49 2.41 -9.62
N PHE A 266 25.12 1.67 -8.70
CA PHE A 266 26.44 1.06 -8.93
C PHE A 266 26.47 0.10 -10.13
N GLU A 267 25.32 -0.48 -10.49
CA GLU A 267 25.14 -1.35 -11.66
C GLU A 267 24.83 -0.58 -12.96
N GLY A 268 24.85 0.75 -12.92
CA GLY A 268 24.60 1.60 -14.09
C GLY A 268 23.13 1.83 -14.46
N ARG A 269 22.15 1.35 -13.67
CA ARG A 269 20.74 1.70 -13.87
C ARG A 269 20.56 3.20 -13.58
N SER A 270 19.99 3.93 -14.53
CA SER A 270 19.66 5.35 -14.41
C SER A 270 18.14 5.56 -14.31
N VAL A 271 17.71 6.36 -13.34
CA VAL A 271 16.33 6.84 -13.18
C VAL A 271 16.33 8.36 -13.18
N LYS A 272 15.65 8.98 -14.14
CA LYS A 272 15.42 10.43 -14.20
C LYS A 272 14.00 10.72 -13.74
N LEU A 273 13.88 11.65 -12.81
CA LEU A 273 12.65 12.19 -12.28
C LEU A 273 12.57 13.67 -12.68
N SER A 274 11.55 14.04 -13.44
CA SER A 274 11.27 15.43 -13.82
C SER A 274 10.03 15.90 -13.06
N LEU A 275 10.23 16.69 -12.01
CA LEU A 275 9.16 17.16 -11.12
C LEU A 275 8.71 18.55 -11.54
N GLY A 276 7.43 18.72 -11.85
CA GLY A 276 6.87 19.99 -12.32
C GLY A 276 5.62 20.38 -11.55
N ARG A 277 5.35 21.68 -11.48
CA ARG A 277 4.12 22.25 -10.92
C ARG A 277 3.49 23.18 -11.94
N ALA A 278 2.18 23.08 -12.14
CA ALA A 278 1.45 23.99 -13.01
C ALA A 278 1.51 25.43 -12.45
N LEU A 279 2.33 26.30 -13.04
CA LEU A 279 2.31 27.73 -12.75
C LEU A 279 1.03 28.35 -13.34
N GLU A 280 0.50 29.41 -12.74
CA GLU A 280 -0.53 30.20 -13.43
C GLU A 280 0.07 30.76 -14.71
N LEU A 281 -0.50 30.37 -15.86
CA LEU A 281 -0.63 31.32 -16.95
C LEU A 281 -1.39 32.49 -16.34
N ARG A 282 -0.67 33.53 -15.91
CA ARG A 282 -1.27 34.75 -15.39
C ARG A 282 -2.25 35.25 -16.46
N LYS A 283 -3.54 34.95 -16.31
CA LYS A 283 -4.58 35.69 -17.02
C LYS A 283 -4.40 37.13 -16.57
N LYS A 284 -4.17 38.04 -17.51
CA LYS A 284 -4.09 39.47 -17.24
C LYS A 284 -5.28 39.85 -16.34
N PRO A 285 -5.08 40.61 -15.25
CA PRO A 285 -6.18 40.95 -14.35
C PRO A 285 -7.28 41.64 -15.15
N GLN A 286 -8.44 41.00 -15.25
CA GLN A 286 -9.66 41.73 -15.55
C GLN A 286 -10.06 42.44 -14.25
N PRO A 287 -10.46 43.73 -14.30
CA PRO A 287 -10.95 44.41 -13.12
C PRO A 287 -12.23 43.73 -12.66
N VAL A 288 -12.20 43.08 -11.49
CA VAL A 288 -13.39 42.54 -10.82
C VAL A 288 -13.69 43.40 -9.59
N PRO A 289 -14.96 43.79 -9.35
CA PRO A 289 -15.37 44.51 -8.13
C PRO A 289 -15.06 43.71 -6.85
N PRO A 290 -15.07 44.34 -5.66
CA PRO A 290 -14.61 43.71 -4.43
C PRO A 290 -15.53 42.55 -4.03
N VAL A 291 -15.03 41.32 -4.18
CA VAL A 291 -15.60 40.08 -3.64
C VAL A 291 -14.95 39.81 -2.27
N PRO A 292 -15.69 39.28 -1.26
CA PRO A 292 -15.13 38.87 0.03
C PRO A 292 -13.88 37.98 -0.14
N PRO A 293 -12.96 37.93 0.84
CA PRO A 293 -11.72 37.17 0.72
C PRO A 293 -12.01 35.71 0.44
N GLU A 294 -11.69 35.28 -0.78
CA GLU A 294 -11.77 33.90 -1.21
C GLU A 294 -10.81 33.06 -0.36
N PRO A 295 -11.19 31.84 0.07
CA PRO A 295 -10.25 30.95 0.73
C PRO A 295 -8.99 30.78 -0.12
N PRO A 296 -7.80 30.63 0.49
CA PRO A 296 -6.56 30.52 -0.27
C PRO A 296 -6.69 29.40 -1.32
N PRO A 297 -6.22 29.62 -2.55
CA PRO A 297 -6.34 28.61 -3.61
C PRO A 297 -5.64 27.33 -3.15
N ALA A 298 -6.31 26.19 -3.34
CA ALA A 298 -5.77 24.89 -2.98
C ALA A 298 -4.38 24.70 -3.62
N PRO A 299 -3.41 24.11 -2.89
CA PRO A 299 -2.08 23.86 -3.45
C PRO A 299 -2.22 23.00 -4.70
N ARG A 300 -1.69 23.52 -5.82
CA ARG A 300 -1.75 22.83 -7.11
C ARG A 300 -0.99 21.51 -7.08
N PRO A 301 -1.47 20.48 -7.82
CA PRO A 301 -0.80 19.20 -7.90
C PRO A 301 0.62 19.35 -8.47
N VAL A 302 1.50 18.49 -7.97
CA VAL A 302 2.84 18.31 -8.50
C VAL A 302 2.83 17.05 -9.34
N TYR A 303 3.31 17.17 -10.57
CA TYR A 303 3.44 16.05 -11.50
C TYR A 303 4.89 15.59 -11.54
N VAL A 304 5.09 14.29 -11.66
CA VAL A 304 6.40 13.69 -11.93
C VAL A 304 6.34 12.86 -13.20
N GLU A 305 7.35 13.07 -14.03
CA GLU A 305 7.68 12.16 -15.12
C GLU A 305 8.88 11.32 -14.73
N ILE A 306 8.77 10.02 -14.96
CA ILE A 306 9.83 9.08 -14.67
C ILE A 306 10.34 8.46 -15.96
N THR A 307 11.66 8.51 -16.16
CA THR A 307 12.35 7.78 -17.21
C THR A 307 13.36 6.86 -16.56
N ASP A 308 13.20 5.56 -16.74
CA ASP A 308 14.09 4.54 -16.18
C ASP A 308 14.76 3.76 -17.31
N SER A 309 16.06 3.51 -17.18
CA SER A 309 16.83 2.63 -18.07
C SER A 309 16.44 1.15 -17.99
N LYS A 310 15.80 0.73 -16.89
CA LYS A 310 15.24 -0.61 -16.66
C LYS A 310 13.82 -0.48 -16.12
N PRO A 311 12.88 0.05 -16.91
CA PRO A 311 11.55 0.36 -16.41
C PRO A 311 10.76 -0.90 -16.14
N ASP A 312 9.85 -0.83 -15.16
CA ASP A 312 8.71 -1.75 -15.16
C ASP A 312 7.85 -1.49 -16.41
N ALA A 313 7.54 -2.55 -17.17
CA ALA A 313 6.85 -2.41 -18.45
C ALA A 313 5.45 -1.79 -18.31
N ILE A 314 4.75 -2.08 -17.20
CA ILE A 314 3.38 -1.57 -16.96
C ILE A 314 3.46 -0.09 -16.58
N LEU A 315 4.37 0.27 -15.66
CA LEU A 315 4.56 1.66 -15.25
C LEU A 315 5.06 2.53 -16.39
N ALA A 316 5.99 2.04 -17.22
CA ALA A 316 6.44 2.75 -18.41
C ALA A 316 5.32 2.94 -19.43
N ALA A 317 4.49 1.91 -19.67
CA ALA A 317 3.33 2.05 -20.54
C ALA A 317 2.36 3.12 -20.01
N ALA A 318 2.08 3.13 -18.71
CA ALA A 318 1.26 4.16 -18.07
C ALA A 318 1.86 5.57 -18.25
N ALA A 319 3.18 5.72 -18.05
CA ALA A 319 3.91 6.99 -18.16
C ALA A 319 3.83 7.63 -19.56
N THR A 320 3.55 6.86 -20.62
CA THR A 320 3.39 7.41 -21.98
C THR A 320 2.07 8.16 -22.17
N THR A 321 1.04 7.83 -21.40
CA THR A 321 -0.32 8.37 -21.56
C THR A 321 -0.78 9.18 -20.36
N HIS A 322 -0.15 8.99 -19.20
CA HIS A 322 -0.50 9.66 -17.95
C HIS A 322 0.75 10.18 -17.23
N ALA A 323 0.63 11.34 -16.60
CA ALA A 323 1.57 11.82 -15.61
C ALA A 323 1.14 11.37 -14.20
N PHE A 324 2.11 11.21 -13.32
CA PHE A 324 1.86 10.82 -11.93
C PHE A 324 1.80 12.05 -11.04
N GLU A 325 0.73 12.18 -10.27
CA GLU A 325 0.63 13.20 -9.23
C GLU A 325 1.32 12.71 -7.97
N ILE A 326 2.11 13.57 -7.34
CA ILE A 326 2.84 13.27 -6.09
C ILE A 326 2.55 14.34 -5.04
N ALA A 327 2.85 14.03 -3.79
CA ALA A 327 2.64 14.95 -2.69
C ALA A 327 3.53 16.21 -2.82
N GLU A 328 2.97 17.39 -2.55
CA GLU A 328 3.64 18.70 -2.71
C GLU A 328 4.98 18.77 -1.97
N TRP A 329 5.06 18.20 -0.76
CA TRP A 329 6.26 18.21 0.07
C TRP A 329 7.46 17.53 -0.60
N THR A 330 7.23 16.62 -1.55
CA THR A 330 8.31 16.00 -2.34
C THR A 330 9.02 17.04 -3.20
N HIS A 331 8.26 17.96 -3.82
CA HIS A 331 8.81 19.00 -4.67
C HIS A 331 9.39 20.17 -3.86
N SER A 332 8.71 20.61 -2.80
CA SER A 332 9.22 21.70 -1.96
C SER A 332 10.39 21.27 -1.07
N GLY A 333 10.54 19.97 -0.79
CA GLY A 333 11.67 19.39 -0.07
C GLY A 333 12.95 19.24 -0.90
N LEU A 334 12.89 19.42 -2.22
CA LEU A 334 14.09 19.42 -3.07
C LEU A 334 14.94 20.68 -2.82
N PRO A 335 16.29 20.58 -2.74
CA PRO A 335 17.20 21.71 -2.46
C PRO A 335 16.92 22.88 -3.40
N ALA A 336 16.60 24.09 -2.96
CA ALA A 336 16.10 25.15 -3.85
C ALA A 336 17.17 25.65 -4.85
N ASN A 337 18.43 25.61 -4.44
CA ASN A 337 19.59 26.05 -5.22
C ASN A 337 20.79 25.13 -4.96
N SER A 338 21.86 25.31 -5.74
CA SER A 338 23.07 24.48 -5.60
C SER A 338 23.80 24.65 -4.26
N ALA A 339 23.73 25.83 -3.62
CA ALA A 339 24.42 26.08 -2.35
C ALA A 339 23.82 25.28 -1.20
N ASP A 340 22.53 24.94 -1.26
CA ASP A 340 21.85 24.11 -0.27
C ASP A 340 22.48 22.71 -0.12
N LEU A 341 23.23 22.23 -1.12
CA LEU A 341 23.90 20.92 -1.10
C LEU A 341 25.21 20.90 -0.32
N PHE A 342 25.71 22.07 0.09
CA PHE A 342 27.02 22.22 0.71
C PHE A 342 26.92 22.96 2.05
N GLU A 343 27.91 22.74 2.90
CA GLU A 343 28.05 23.45 4.18
C GLU A 343 29.52 23.80 4.43
N PRO A 344 29.82 24.86 5.21
CA PRO A 344 31.19 25.20 5.54
C PRO A 344 31.91 24.04 6.26
N VAL A 345 33.17 23.80 5.92
CA VAL A 345 34.00 22.87 6.70
C VAL A 345 34.21 23.48 8.09
N HIS A 346 33.62 22.87 9.12
CA HIS A 346 33.91 23.26 10.48
C HIS A 346 35.35 22.85 10.83
N VAL A 347 36.26 23.82 10.79
CA VAL A 347 37.59 23.67 11.40
C VAL A 347 37.36 23.66 12.91
N ALA A 348 37.56 22.51 13.55
CA ALA A 348 37.54 22.44 15.01
C ALA A 348 38.53 23.49 15.56
N PRO A 349 38.15 24.33 16.54
CA PRO A 349 39.10 25.25 17.15
C PRO A 349 40.27 24.42 17.70
N ALA A 350 41.49 24.84 17.34
CA ALA A 350 42.70 24.17 17.80
C ALA A 350 42.63 23.96 19.32
N PRO A 351 42.99 22.77 19.84
CA PRO A 351 43.02 22.56 21.28
C PRO A 351 43.88 23.66 21.91
N GLN A 352 43.26 24.48 22.75
CA GLN A 352 43.97 25.50 23.51
C GLN A 352 45.11 24.79 24.24
N ALA A 353 46.35 25.20 23.94
CA ALA A 353 47.53 24.67 24.60
C ALA A 353 47.29 24.77 26.12
N THR A 354 47.25 23.60 26.77
CA THR A 354 47.13 23.50 28.21
C THR A 354 48.32 24.26 28.80
N ALA A 355 48.05 25.37 29.48
CA ALA A 355 49.07 26.11 30.18
C ALA A 355 49.75 25.15 31.17
N VAL A 356 51.03 24.86 30.91
CA VAL A 356 51.87 24.07 31.80
C VAL A 356 52.06 24.89 33.08
N THR A 357 51.43 24.47 34.16
CA THR A 357 51.68 25.00 35.50
C THR A 357 53.14 24.73 35.86
N PRO A 358 53.95 25.73 36.25
CA PRO A 358 55.32 25.49 36.68
C PRO A 358 55.33 24.70 38.00
N PRO A 359 56.33 23.83 38.23
CA PRO A 359 56.41 23.03 39.43
C PRO A 359 56.67 23.89 40.67
N LEU A 360 55.95 23.57 41.74
CA LEU A 360 56.11 24.12 43.08
C LEU A 360 57.57 23.89 43.57
N SER A 361 58.31 24.96 43.83
CA SER A 361 59.64 24.90 44.45
C SER A 361 59.55 24.25 45.84
N ALA A 362 60.18 23.09 46.00
CA ALA A 362 60.39 22.46 47.29
C ALA A 362 61.37 23.28 48.14
N HIS A 363 60.90 23.81 49.28
CA HIS A 363 61.78 24.34 50.32
C HIS A 363 62.38 23.17 51.12
N ALA A 364 63.67 22.94 50.94
CA ALA A 364 64.46 22.02 51.73
C ALA A 364 64.78 22.63 53.10
N HIS A 365 64.42 21.92 54.17
CA HIS A 365 64.92 22.14 55.52
C HIS A 365 66.42 21.83 55.58
N ALA A 366 67.22 22.79 56.07
CA ALA A 366 68.60 22.57 56.48
C ALA A 366 68.67 22.25 57.99
N PRO A 367 69.50 21.27 58.43
CA PRO A 367 69.63 20.88 59.82
C PRO A 367 70.62 21.77 60.60
N LYS A 368 70.36 21.92 61.90
CA LYS A 368 71.25 22.55 62.89
C LYS A 368 72.44 21.65 63.24
N SER A 369 73.58 22.26 63.53
CA SER A 369 74.66 21.76 64.40
C SER A 369 75.62 22.91 64.73
N PRO A 370 76.43 22.86 65.82
CA PRO A 370 76.22 22.25 67.13
C PRO A 370 75.78 23.26 68.22
#